data_AF-D3SNJ5-F1
#
_entry.id   AF-D3SNJ5-F1
#
_cell.length_a   1.000
_cell.length_b   1.000
_cell.length_c   1.000
_cell.angle_alpha   90.00
_cell.angle_beta   90.00
_cell.angle_gamma   90.00
#
_symmetry.space_group_name_H-M   'P 1'
#
loop_
_entity.id
_entity.type
_entity.pdbx_description
1 polymer ?
#
loop_
_entity_poly.entity_id
_entity_poly.type
_entity_poly.pdbx_seq_one_letter_code
_entity_poly.pdbx_strand_id
1 'polypeptide(L)'
;MKKSEVLMSLLTQDRVIRFNIDMLEGLLGEIKGDMEEARVLVESCLEEGEKERISKRLSEFEKNFVSLLSEVLDYIYDLYEIFNFDITFLAAIPEELQREIERLDVVGSINARLEHLMNTLDQLLTEEDERIKAILTPFLVYREVIQQAMSFNRKFDLQNLQRIG
;
A
#
# COMPACT_ATOMS: atom_id res chain seq x y z
N MET A 1 -30.12 -0.07 -14.83
CA MET A 1 -29.41 -0.17 -13.54
C MET A 1 -29.96 0.86 -12.57
N LYS A 2 -30.07 0.53 -11.28
CA LYS A 2 -30.65 1.44 -10.30
C LYS A 2 -29.58 2.45 -9.88
N LYS A 3 -29.92 3.75 -9.76
CA LYS A 3 -29.01 4.81 -9.24
C LYS A 3 -28.30 4.42 -7.94
N SER A 4 -28.90 3.52 -7.15
CA SER A 4 -28.31 2.91 -5.95
C SER A 4 -27.05 2.09 -6.20
N GLU A 5 -26.93 1.41 -7.35
CA GLU A 5 -25.77 0.60 -7.71
C GLU A 5 -24.56 1.49 -8.02
N VAL A 6 -24.78 2.56 -8.81
CA VAL A 6 -23.74 3.57 -9.11
C VAL A 6 -23.27 4.25 -7.82
N LEU A 7 -24.21 4.68 -6.96
CA LEU A 7 -23.87 5.26 -5.66
C LEU A 7 -23.05 4.31 -4.78
N MET A 8 -23.41 3.03 -4.75
CA MET A 8 -22.68 2.04 -3.95
C MET A 8 -21.27 1.82 -4.49
N SER A 9 -21.10 1.77 -5.82
CA SER A 9 -19.78 1.65 -6.45
C SER A 9 -18.89 2.84 -6.11
N LEU A 10 -19.42 4.06 -6.22
CA LEU A 10 -18.74 5.30 -5.84
C LEU A 10 -18.26 5.28 -4.38
N LEU A 11 -19.16 5.02 -3.44
CA LEU A 11 -18.82 4.99 -2.02
C LEU A 11 -17.78 3.91 -1.70
N THR A 12 -17.83 2.79 -2.42
CA THR A 12 -16.86 1.71 -2.26
C THR A 12 -15.48 2.14 -2.74
N GLN A 13 -15.38 2.73 -3.93
CA GLN A 13 -14.10 3.22 -4.46
C GLN A 13 -13.51 4.34 -3.60
N ASP A 14 -14.32 5.32 -3.16
CA ASP A 14 -13.88 6.36 -2.22
C ASP A 14 -13.28 5.74 -0.95
N ARG A 15 -13.94 4.72 -0.39
CA ARG A 15 -13.47 4.06 0.83
C ARG A 15 -12.17 3.28 0.61
N VAL A 16 -12.03 2.61 -0.53
CA VAL A 16 -10.81 1.90 -0.90
C VAL A 16 -9.66 2.89 -1.03
N ILE A 17 -9.83 3.99 -1.76
CA ILE A 17 -8.77 4.99 -1.96
C ILE A 17 -8.31 5.56 -0.63
N ARG A 18 -9.25 6.09 0.18
CA ARG A 18 -8.94 6.68 1.48
C ARG A 18 -8.25 5.71 2.43
N PHE A 19 -8.73 4.46 2.51
CA PHE A 19 -8.10 3.45 3.35
C PHE A 19 -6.64 3.20 2.98
N ASN A 20 -6.31 3.15 1.68
CA ASN A 20 -4.95 2.93 1.24
C ASN A 20 -4.07 4.17 1.46
N ILE A 21 -4.60 5.39 1.31
CA ILE A 21 -3.90 6.63 1.68
C ILE A 21 -3.55 6.60 3.17
N ASP A 22 -4.56 6.45 4.05
CA ASP A 22 -4.38 6.47 5.50
C ASP A 22 -3.36 5.42 5.96
N MET A 23 -3.41 4.21 5.38
CA MET A 23 -2.48 3.13 5.69
C MET A 23 -1.05 3.47 5.27
N LEU A 24 -0.84 3.96 4.04
CA LEU A 24 0.50 4.27 3.54
C LEU A 24 1.11 5.49 4.25
N GLU A 25 0.30 6.48 4.61
CA GLU A 25 0.74 7.60 5.45
C GLU A 25 1.15 7.13 6.83
N GLY A 26 0.42 6.18 7.42
CA GLY A 26 0.80 5.53 8.67
C GLY A 26 2.16 4.86 8.57
N LEU A 27 2.38 4.03 7.54
CA LEU A 27 3.68 3.37 7.31
C LEU A 27 4.82 4.39 7.10
N LEU A 28 4.55 5.48 6.38
CA LEU A 28 5.54 6.55 6.13
C LEU A 28 5.88 7.31 7.42
N GLY A 29 4.91 7.47 8.32
CA GLY A 29 5.11 8.11 9.62
C GLY A 29 5.95 7.27 10.58
N GLU A 30 5.81 5.94 10.52
CA GLU A 30 6.48 5.02 11.45
C GLU A 30 7.89 4.62 11.00
N ILE A 31 8.16 4.56 9.69
CA ILE A 31 9.36 3.91 9.15
C ILE A 31 10.68 4.47 9.70
N LYS A 32 10.78 5.78 9.92
CA LYS A 32 12.01 6.37 10.47
C LYS A 32 12.32 5.87 11.89
N GLY A 33 11.27 5.66 12.70
CA GLY A 33 11.40 5.13 14.05
C GLY A 33 11.89 3.68 14.00
N ASP A 34 11.22 2.86 13.19
CA ASP A 34 11.54 1.43 13.05
C ASP A 34 12.94 1.19 12.47
N MET A 35 13.37 2.03 11.51
CA MET A 35 14.73 1.98 10.97
C MET A 35 15.78 2.31 12.03
N GLU A 36 15.52 3.28 12.89
CA GLU A 36 16.44 3.65 13.97
C GLU A 36 16.51 2.56 15.05
N GLU A 37 15.36 2.01 15.43
CA GLU A 37 15.31 0.86 16.34
C GLU A 37 16.11 -0.31 15.78
N ALA A 38 15.90 -0.66 14.51
CA ALA A 38 16.64 -1.74 13.85
C ALA A 38 18.16 -1.51 13.88
N ARG A 39 18.62 -0.27 13.62
CA ARG A 39 20.06 0.07 13.70
C ARG A 39 20.63 -0.11 15.10
N VAL A 40 19.92 0.38 16.13
CA VAL A 40 20.35 0.21 17.53
C VAL A 40 20.47 -1.25 17.90
N LEU A 41 19.51 -2.08 17.47
CA LEU A 41 19.54 -3.52 17.71
C LEU A 41 20.67 -4.21 16.94
N VAL A 42 20.93 -3.83 15.69
CA VAL A 42 22.08 -4.33 14.91
C VAL A 42 23.39 -4.06 15.64
N GLU A 43 23.61 -2.81 16.07
CA GLU A 43 24.83 -2.41 16.77
C GLU A 43 25.03 -3.14 18.11
N SER A 44 23.93 -3.47 18.78
CA SER A 44 23.95 -4.07 20.12
C SER A 44 24.00 -5.60 20.11
N CYS A 45 23.46 -6.24 19.07
CA CYS A 45 23.15 -7.68 19.10
C CYS A 45 23.90 -8.52 18.06
N LEU A 46 24.57 -7.89 17.08
CA LEU A 46 25.29 -8.59 16.02
C LEU A 46 26.81 -8.48 16.14
N GLU A 47 27.53 -9.43 15.57
CA GLU A 47 28.99 -9.40 15.47
C GLU A 47 29.45 -8.44 14.36
N GLU A 48 30.68 -7.91 14.43
CA GLU A 48 31.16 -6.86 13.51
C GLU A 48 30.97 -7.19 12.01
N GLY A 49 31.19 -8.44 11.59
CA GLY A 49 30.96 -8.85 10.19
C GLY A 49 29.48 -8.87 9.78
N GLU A 50 28.58 -9.17 10.72
CA GLU A 50 27.13 -9.14 10.51
C GLU A 50 26.60 -7.70 10.54
N LYS A 51 27.12 -6.87 11.44
CA LYS A 51 26.75 -5.46 11.56
C LYS A 51 26.93 -4.70 10.26
N GLU A 52 28.13 -4.74 9.66
CA GLU A 52 28.40 -4.00 8.43
C GLU A 52 27.45 -4.42 7.30
N ARG A 53 27.23 -5.73 7.16
CA ARG A 53 26.32 -6.30 6.15
C ARG A 53 24.88 -5.82 6.35
N ILE A 54 24.35 -5.94 7.57
CA ILE A 54 22.94 -5.62 7.85
C ILE A 54 22.71 -4.11 7.88
N SER A 55 23.62 -3.32 8.44
CA SER A 55 23.53 -1.85 8.42
C SER A 55 23.52 -1.28 7.00
N LYS A 56 24.34 -1.86 6.10
CA LYS A 56 24.31 -1.49 4.68
C LYS A 56 22.96 -1.84 4.04
N ARG A 57 22.47 -3.07 4.25
CA ARG A 57 21.18 -3.53 3.72
C ARG A 57 20.02 -2.67 4.21
N LEU A 58 19.98 -2.34 5.50
CA LEU A 58 18.99 -1.45 6.11
C LEU A 58 19.02 -0.06 5.47
N SER A 59 20.22 0.51 5.26
CA SER A 59 20.37 1.84 4.64
C SER A 59 19.91 1.87 3.19
N GLU A 60 20.23 0.83 2.41
CA GLU A 60 19.76 0.69 1.03
C GLU A 60 18.23 0.50 0.98
N PHE A 61 17.69 -0.33 1.88
CA PHE A 61 16.26 -0.55 2.01
C PHE A 61 15.52 0.74 2.37
N GLU A 62 15.93 1.48 3.41
CA GLU A 62 15.24 2.72 3.83
C GLU A 62 15.14 3.69 2.68
N LYS A 63 16.25 3.94 1.98
CA LYS A 63 16.28 4.87 0.85
C LYS A 63 15.30 4.45 -0.24
N ASN A 64 15.33 3.18 -0.62
CA ASN A 64 14.51 2.66 -1.72
C ASN A 64 13.03 2.61 -1.32
N PHE A 65 12.73 2.10 -0.12
CA PHE A 65 11.38 1.89 0.35
C PHE A 65 10.67 3.21 0.66
N VAL A 66 11.32 4.17 1.31
CA VAL A 66 10.73 5.51 1.56
C VAL A 66 10.43 6.23 0.25
N SER A 67 11.34 6.15 -0.72
CA SER A 67 11.12 6.73 -2.05
C SER A 67 9.93 6.09 -2.75
N LEU A 68 9.87 4.75 -2.76
CA LEU A 68 8.78 4.02 -3.39
C LEU A 68 7.44 4.28 -2.69
N LEU A 69 7.43 4.33 -1.35
CA LEU A 69 6.24 4.61 -0.55
C LEU A 69 5.67 5.99 -0.87
N SER A 70 6.55 7.00 -1.02
CA SER A 70 6.16 8.35 -1.41
C SER A 70 5.60 8.38 -2.84
N GLU A 71 6.26 7.72 -3.80
CA GLU A 71 5.76 7.62 -5.18
C GLU A 71 4.39 6.94 -5.26
N VAL A 72 4.18 5.88 -4.49
CA VAL A 72 2.90 5.18 -4.43
C VAL A 72 1.81 6.06 -3.80
N LEU A 73 2.13 6.81 -2.74
CA LEU A 73 1.20 7.77 -2.13
C LEU A 73 0.79 8.86 -3.13
N ASP A 74 1.77 9.49 -3.79
CA ASP A 74 1.52 10.53 -4.79
C ASP A 74 0.61 10.01 -5.91
N TYR A 75 0.88 8.80 -6.41
CA TYR A 75 0.04 8.15 -7.42
C TYR A 75 -1.40 7.94 -6.95
N ILE A 76 -1.62 7.53 -5.70
CA ILE A 76 -2.97 7.32 -5.16
C ILE A 76 -3.68 8.66 -4.92
N TYR A 77 -2.94 9.70 -4.54
CA TYR A 77 -3.47 11.06 -4.47
C TYR A 77 -3.94 11.57 -5.83
N ASP A 78 -3.13 11.41 -6.87
CA ASP A 78 -3.50 11.76 -8.25
C ASP A 78 -4.75 10.98 -8.71
N LEU A 79 -4.78 9.66 -8.42
CA LEU A 79 -5.95 8.82 -8.70
C LEU A 79 -7.20 9.35 -7.99
N TYR A 80 -7.07 9.81 -6.75
CA TYR A 80 -8.19 10.35 -5.99
C TYR A 80 -8.67 11.69 -6.53
N GLU A 81 -7.76 12.54 -7.00
CA GLU A 81 -8.11 13.79 -7.67
C GLU A 81 -8.95 13.52 -8.93
N ILE A 82 -8.51 12.59 -9.78
CA ILE A 82 -9.24 12.20 -10.99
C ILE A 82 -10.62 11.64 -10.64
N PHE A 83 -10.69 10.74 -9.65
CA PHE A 83 -11.95 10.17 -9.18
C PHE A 83 -12.93 11.26 -8.71
N ASN A 84 -12.48 12.23 -7.91
CA ASN A 84 -13.31 13.34 -7.44
C ASN A 84 -13.74 14.28 -8.56
N PHE A 85 -12.86 14.51 -9.55
CA PHE A 85 -13.18 15.26 -10.75
C PHE A 85 -14.32 14.57 -11.51
N ASP A 86 -14.18 13.29 -11.84
CA ASP A 86 -15.19 12.55 -12.61
C ASP A 86 -16.55 12.54 -11.92
N ILE A 87 -16.59 12.35 -10.60
CA ILE A 87 -17.83 12.47 -9.80
C ILE A 87 -18.46 13.84 -9.98
N THR A 88 -17.67 14.90 -9.84
CA THR A 88 -18.18 16.26 -9.87
C THR A 88 -18.74 16.63 -11.23
N PHE A 89 -18.07 16.22 -12.31
CA PHE A 89 -18.46 16.56 -13.68
C PHE A 89 -19.58 15.65 -14.23
N LEU A 90 -19.61 14.39 -13.84
CA LEU A 90 -20.55 13.40 -14.39
C LEU A 90 -21.70 13.06 -13.44
N ALA A 91 -21.83 13.76 -12.31
CA ALA A 91 -22.91 13.53 -11.33
C ALA A 91 -24.33 13.56 -11.93
N ALA A 92 -24.55 14.31 -13.01
CA ALA A 92 -25.84 14.39 -13.70
C ALA A 92 -26.08 13.25 -14.72
N ILE A 93 -25.06 12.45 -15.03
CA ILE A 93 -25.06 11.42 -16.09
C ILE A 93 -24.55 10.09 -15.50
N PRO A 94 -25.40 9.33 -14.78
CA PRO A 94 -24.99 8.13 -14.05
C PRO A 94 -24.32 7.06 -14.93
N GLU A 95 -24.73 6.93 -16.19
CA GLU A 95 -24.18 5.94 -17.12
C GLU A 95 -22.72 6.26 -17.51
N GLU A 96 -22.40 7.53 -17.76
CA GLU A 96 -21.02 7.94 -18.06
C GLU A 96 -20.15 7.91 -16.79
N LEU A 97 -20.71 8.32 -15.65
CA LEU A 97 -20.03 8.21 -14.37
C LEU A 97 -19.63 6.75 -14.06
N GLN A 98 -20.52 5.80 -14.32
CA GLN A 98 -20.22 4.39 -14.13
C GLN A 98 -19.08 3.91 -15.04
N ARG A 99 -19.07 4.32 -16.32
CA ARG A 99 -18.00 3.93 -17.25
C ARG A 99 -16.64 4.46 -16.82
N GLU A 100 -16.59 5.70 -16.34
CA GLU A 100 -15.34 6.30 -15.86
C GLU A 100 -14.84 5.59 -14.60
N ILE A 101 -15.73 5.28 -13.65
CA ILE A 101 -15.43 4.45 -12.46
C ILE A 101 -14.83 3.09 -12.83
N GLU A 102 -15.39 2.43 -13.84
CA GLU A 102 -14.88 1.14 -14.34
C GLU A 102 -13.52 1.31 -15.03
N ARG A 103 -13.34 2.39 -15.80
CA ARG A 103 -12.09 2.70 -16.50
C ARG A 103 -10.94 3.04 -15.54
N LEU A 104 -11.23 3.69 -14.42
CA LEU A 104 -10.23 4.07 -13.42
C LEU A 104 -9.55 2.85 -12.78
N ASP A 105 -10.21 1.69 -12.75
CA ASP A 105 -9.71 0.44 -12.15
C ASP A 105 -8.94 0.70 -10.85
N VAL A 106 -9.60 1.37 -9.90
CA VAL A 106 -8.99 1.82 -8.65
C VAL A 106 -8.36 0.65 -7.90
N VAL A 107 -9.06 -0.49 -7.84
CA VAL A 107 -8.58 -1.66 -7.08
C VAL A 107 -7.37 -2.29 -7.76
N GLY A 108 -7.41 -2.52 -9.07
CA GLY A 108 -6.29 -3.10 -9.81
C GLY A 108 -5.05 -2.21 -9.73
N SER A 109 -5.25 -0.91 -9.98
CA SER A 109 -4.20 0.10 -9.96
C SER A 109 -3.50 0.21 -8.59
N ILE A 110 -4.28 0.32 -7.50
CA ILE A 110 -3.71 0.39 -6.14
C ILE A 110 -2.98 -0.92 -5.79
N ASN A 111 -3.60 -2.08 -6.04
CA ASN A 111 -2.99 -3.36 -5.67
C ASN A 111 -1.67 -3.63 -6.40
N ALA A 112 -1.55 -3.24 -7.67
CA ALA A 112 -0.29 -3.36 -8.39
C ALA A 112 0.83 -2.54 -7.73
N ARG A 113 0.51 -1.34 -7.24
CA ARG A 113 1.47 -0.49 -6.50
C ARG A 113 1.84 -1.07 -5.14
N LEU A 114 0.86 -1.58 -4.40
CA LEU A 114 1.10 -2.28 -3.13
C LEU A 114 1.96 -3.54 -3.31
N GLU A 115 1.79 -4.26 -4.41
CA GLU A 115 2.62 -5.43 -4.73
C GLU A 115 4.08 -5.03 -4.96
N HIS A 116 4.35 -3.88 -5.58
CA HIS A 116 5.72 -3.36 -5.70
C HIS A 116 6.34 -3.07 -4.32
N LEU A 117 5.61 -2.45 -3.40
CA LEU A 117 6.08 -2.21 -2.02
C LEU A 117 6.37 -3.53 -1.30
N MET A 118 5.47 -4.51 -1.42
CA MET A 118 5.64 -5.82 -0.80
C MET A 118 6.89 -6.55 -1.33
N ASN A 119 7.16 -6.48 -2.64
CA ASN A 119 8.38 -7.05 -3.22
C ASN A 119 9.66 -6.40 -2.65
N THR A 120 9.65 -5.10 -2.39
CA THR A 120 10.78 -4.41 -1.75
C THR A 120 10.95 -4.83 -0.28
N LEU A 121 9.86 -5.07 0.45
CA LEU A 121 9.91 -5.63 1.81
C LEU A 121 10.45 -7.05 1.81
N ASP A 122 9.98 -7.89 0.89
CA ASP A 122 10.44 -9.28 0.77
C ASP A 122 11.95 -9.35 0.52
N GLN A 123 12.50 -8.40 -0.26
CA GLN A 123 13.96 -8.28 -0.44
C GLN A 123 14.72 -7.94 0.83
N LEU A 124 14.13 -7.29 1.84
CA LEU A 124 14.74 -7.07 3.15
C LEU A 124 14.61 -8.31 4.04
N LEU A 125 13.52 -9.06 3.90
CA LEU A 125 13.12 -10.13 4.82
C LEU A 125 13.70 -11.51 4.49
N THR A 126 14.58 -11.63 3.50
CA THR A 126 15.15 -12.93 3.05
C THR A 126 16.19 -13.57 4.00
N GLU A 127 16.24 -13.19 5.29
CA GLU A 127 17.27 -13.70 6.21
C GLU A 127 16.90 -15.03 6.87
N GLU A 128 17.88 -15.92 7.00
CA GLU A 128 17.70 -17.21 7.66
C GLU A 128 18.04 -17.17 9.16
N ASP A 129 18.91 -16.25 9.60
CA ASP A 129 19.31 -16.10 11.01
C ASP A 129 18.17 -15.53 11.87
N GLU A 130 17.82 -16.26 12.94
CA GLU A 130 16.71 -15.92 13.85
C GLU A 130 16.90 -14.60 14.61
N ARG A 131 18.14 -14.20 14.93
CA ARG A 131 18.42 -12.90 15.58
C ARG A 131 18.15 -11.77 14.62
N ILE A 132 18.58 -11.92 13.36
CA ILE A 132 18.34 -10.90 12.33
C ILE A 132 16.84 -10.81 12.00
N LYS A 133 16.14 -11.94 11.92
CA LYS A 133 14.67 -11.93 11.79
C LYS A 133 14.00 -11.19 12.94
N ALA A 134 14.45 -11.39 14.19
CA ALA A 134 13.91 -10.68 15.35
C ALA A 134 14.08 -9.17 15.19
N ILE A 135 15.27 -8.70 14.78
CA ILE A 135 15.54 -7.29 14.48
C ILE A 135 14.62 -6.74 13.39
N LEU A 136 14.33 -7.55 12.37
CA LEU A 136 13.51 -7.15 11.22
C LEU A 136 11.99 -7.31 11.45
N THR A 137 11.56 -7.66 12.66
CA THR A 137 10.14 -7.90 12.98
C THR A 137 9.21 -6.74 12.62
N PRO A 138 9.57 -5.45 12.83
CA PRO A 138 8.71 -4.35 12.41
C PRO A 138 8.35 -4.39 10.91
N PHE A 139 9.31 -4.77 10.07
CA PHE A 139 9.08 -4.87 8.62
C PHE A 139 8.22 -6.08 8.22
N LEU A 140 8.16 -7.14 9.05
CA LEU A 140 7.18 -8.21 8.86
C LEU A 140 5.75 -7.70 9.07
N VAL A 141 5.55 -6.80 10.04
CA VAL A 141 4.25 -6.16 10.27
C VAL A 141 3.85 -5.32 9.06
N TYR A 142 4.78 -4.55 8.49
CA TYR A 142 4.53 -3.75 7.28
C TYR A 142 4.05 -4.62 6.13
N ARG A 143 4.73 -5.74 5.90
CA ARG A 143 4.37 -6.72 4.88
C ARG A 143 2.95 -7.26 5.10
N GLU A 144 2.62 -7.62 6.33
CA GLU A 144 1.29 -8.13 6.69
C GLU A 144 0.20 -7.06 6.49
N VAL A 145 0.44 -5.82 6.92
CA VAL A 145 -0.48 -4.70 6.74
C VAL A 145 -0.78 -4.48 5.26
N ILE A 146 0.24 -4.44 4.41
CA ILE A 146 0.09 -4.28 2.96
C ILE A 146 -0.68 -5.47 2.37
N GLN A 147 -0.36 -6.70 2.79
CA GLN A 147 -1.04 -7.91 2.32
C GLN A 147 -2.53 -7.91 2.70
N GLN A 148 -2.86 -7.47 3.91
CA GLN A 148 -4.24 -7.32 4.37
C GLN A 148 -4.96 -6.22 3.61
N ALA A 149 -4.29 -5.09 3.32
CA ALA A 149 -4.85 -4.02 2.50
C ALA A 149 -5.21 -4.50 1.09
N MET A 150 -4.31 -5.23 0.41
CA MET A 150 -4.60 -5.82 -0.90
C MET A 150 -5.78 -6.79 -0.83
N SER A 151 -5.85 -7.60 0.23
CA SER A 151 -6.93 -8.57 0.44
C SER A 151 -8.27 -7.88 0.70
N PHE A 152 -8.27 -6.78 1.45
CA PHE A 152 -9.41 -5.91 1.66
C PHE A 152 -9.89 -5.33 0.32
N ASN A 153 -9.01 -4.72 -0.47
CA ASN A 153 -9.32 -4.13 -1.77
C ASN A 153 -9.99 -5.15 -2.71
N ARG A 154 -9.43 -6.37 -2.81
CA ARG A 154 -9.97 -7.46 -3.65
C ARG A 154 -11.38 -7.92 -3.25
N LYS A 155 -11.72 -7.88 -1.95
CA LYS A 155 -13.08 -8.26 -1.50
C LYS A 155 -14.14 -7.34 -2.07
N PHE A 156 -13.82 -6.06 -2.31
CA PHE A 156 -14.75 -5.10 -2.90
C PHE A 156 -14.87 -5.24 -4.41
N ASP A 157 -13.78 -5.63 -5.08
CA ASP A 157 -13.78 -5.93 -6.51
C ASP A 157 -14.67 -7.15 -6.83
N LEU A 158 -14.53 -8.23 -6.04
CA LEU A 158 -15.34 -9.45 -6.18
C LEU A 158 -16.83 -9.24 -5.86
N GLN A 159 -17.15 -8.40 -4.86
CA GLN A 159 -18.55 -8.07 -4.53
C GLN A 159 -19.23 -7.22 -5.61
N ASN A 160 -18.47 -6.41 -6.35
CA ASN A 160 -18.98 -5.67 -7.49
C ASN A 160 -19.23 -6.60 -8.68
N LEU A 161 -18.32 -7.53 -8.98
CA LEU A 161 -18.46 -8.50 -10.08
C LEU A 161 -19.64 -9.48 -9.88
N GLN A 162 -19.88 -9.96 -8.65
CA GLN A 162 -20.98 -10.88 -8.34
C GLN A 162 -22.39 -10.25 -8.41
N ARG A 163 -22.48 -8.92 -8.54
CA ARG A 163 -23.77 -8.20 -8.63
C ARG A 163 -24.15 -7.79 -10.05
N ILE A 164 -23.24 -7.96 -11.01
CA ILE A 164 -23.43 -7.62 -12.43
C ILE A 164 -23.83 -8.86 -13.25
N GLY A 165 -23.61 -10.08 -12.70
CA GLY A 165 -24.08 -11.36 -13.27
C GLY A 165 -25.39 -11.84 -12.64
#